data_AF-A0A3A1WQZ7-F1
#
_entry.id   AF-A0A3A1WQZ7-F1
#
_cell.length_a   1.000
_cell.length_b   1.000
_cell.length_c   1.000
_cell.angle_alpha   90.00
_cell.angle_beta   90.00
_cell.angle_gamma   90.00
#
_symmetry.space_group_name_H-M   'P 1'
#
loop_
_entity.id
_entity.type
_entity.pdbx_description
1 polymer ?
#
loop_
_entity_poly.entity_id
_entity_poly.type
_entity_poly.pdbx_seq_one_letter_code
_entity_poly.pdbx_strand_id
1 'polypeptide(L)'
;MRFQGMDVQVSFGWTDDWRITEVFASTRKVGTAIDTMVRDQSVLLSIALQYGATPKVLLRSLTMTEEGNPEGFAGLILRMIVAREAEIREVDAA
;
A
#
# COMPACT_ATOMS: atom_id res chain seq x y z
N MET A 1 -10.41 1.48 -3.22
CA MET A 1 -10.17 2.78 -2.55
C MET A 1 -10.28 3.92 -3.57
N ARG A 2 -10.44 5.16 -3.12
CA ARG A 2 -10.44 6.33 -4.01
C ARG A 2 -9.07 7.01 -3.98
N PHE A 3 -8.47 7.25 -5.14
CA PHE A 3 -7.17 7.92 -5.29
C PHE A 3 -7.28 9.00 -6.36
N GLN A 4 -7.02 10.26 -6.00
CA GLN A 4 -7.11 11.43 -6.89
C GLN A 4 -8.41 11.45 -7.72
N GLY A 5 -9.55 11.19 -7.06
CA GLY A 5 -10.86 11.19 -7.70
C GLY A 5 -11.24 9.89 -8.44
N MET A 6 -10.31 8.95 -8.63
CA MET A 6 -10.52 7.68 -9.34
C MET A 6 -10.73 6.50 -8.39
N ASP A 7 -11.57 5.56 -8.81
CA ASP A 7 -11.71 4.28 -8.13
C ASP A 7 -10.57 3.34 -8.53
N VAL A 8 -9.84 2.86 -7.52
CA VAL A 8 -8.76 1.90 -7.67
C VAL A 8 -9.10 0.65 -6.86
N GLN A 9 -9.14 -0.50 -7.53
CA GLN A 9 -9.25 -1.79 -6.85
C GLN A 9 -7.89 -2.13 -6.25
N VAL A 10 -7.87 -2.53 -4.99
CA VAL A 10 -6.66 -2.93 -4.26
C VAL A 10 -6.97 -4.23 -3.53
N SER A 11 -6.06 -5.20 -3.62
CA SER A 11 -6.05 -6.40 -2.79
C SER A 11 -4.64 -6.65 -2.28
N PHE A 12 -4.53 -7.41 -1.20
CA PHE A 12 -3.27 -7.74 -0.57
C PHE A 12 -3.04 -9.25 -0.62
N GLY A 13 -1.79 -9.66 -0.55
CA GLY A 13 -1.38 -11.03 -0.23
C GLY A 13 -0.70 -11.05 1.14
N TRP A 14 -0.93 -12.12 1.88
CA TRP A 14 -0.47 -12.28 3.25
C TRP A 14 0.41 -13.52 3.37
N THR A 15 1.31 -13.44 4.34
CA THR A 15 2.07 -14.58 4.86
C THR A 15 1.27 -15.32 5.93
N ASP A 16 1.73 -16.49 6.33
CA ASP A 16 1.08 -17.32 7.36
C ASP A 16 1.00 -16.63 8.74
N ASP A 17 1.88 -15.66 9.01
CA ASP A 17 1.87 -14.82 10.21
C ASP A 17 1.09 -13.51 10.03
N TRP A 18 0.18 -13.48 9.04
CA TRP A 18 -0.73 -12.37 8.72
C TRP A 18 -0.07 -11.05 8.32
N ARG A 19 1.23 -11.04 8.02
CA ARG A 19 1.89 -9.85 7.47
C ARG A 19 1.54 -9.69 6.00
N ILE A 20 1.18 -8.47 5.62
CA ILE A 20 0.97 -8.10 4.21
C ILE A 20 2.33 -8.01 3.53
N THR A 21 2.54 -8.80 2.48
CA THR A 21 3.79 -8.80 1.69
C THR A 21 3.57 -8.56 0.22
N GLU A 22 2.32 -8.62 -0.25
CA GLU A 22 1.97 -8.38 -1.64
C GLU A 22 0.87 -7.33 -1.74
N VAL A 23 0.98 -6.50 -2.78
CA VAL A 23 0.01 -5.49 -3.16
C VAL A 23 -0.36 -5.74 -4.61
N PHE A 24 -1.65 -5.81 -4.88
CA PHE A 24 -2.20 -5.87 -6.22
C PHE A 24 -3.16 -4.71 -6.39
N ALA A 25 -3.03 -3.95 -7.48
CA ALA A 25 -3.97 -2.90 -7.78
C ALA A 25 -4.21 -2.74 -9.27
N SER A 26 -5.40 -2.27 -9.59
CA SER A 26 -5.78 -1.88 -10.95
C SER A 26 -6.82 -0.78 -10.92
N THR A 27 -6.84 0.02 -11.97
CA THR A 27 -7.85 1.07 -12.16
C THR A 27 -9.01 0.52 -12.99
N ARG A 28 -10.13 1.26 -13.03
CA ARG A 28 -11.30 0.88 -13.84
C ARG A 28 -11.00 0.72 -15.34
N LYS A 29 -10.06 1.50 -15.89
CA LYS A 29 -9.70 1.46 -17.31
C LYS A 29 -8.26 1.00 -17.47
N VAL A 30 -8.13 -0.28 -17.82
CA VAL A 30 -6.85 -0.95 -18.04
C VAL A 30 -6.09 -0.33 -19.22
N GLY A 31 -4.76 -0.29 -19.10
CA GLY A 31 -3.87 0.17 -20.18
C GLY A 31 -3.75 1.69 -20.30
N THR A 32 -4.32 2.44 -19.35
CA THR A 32 -4.03 3.86 -19.22
C THR A 32 -2.68 4.07 -18.53
N ALA A 33 -2.11 5.27 -18.66
CA ALA A 33 -0.86 5.62 -17.96
C ALA A 33 -1.00 5.43 -16.44
N ILE A 34 -2.12 5.88 -15.87
CA ILE A 34 -2.37 5.73 -14.44
C ILE A 34 -2.54 4.26 -14.01
N ASP A 35 -3.20 3.43 -14.83
CA ASP A 35 -3.30 1.99 -14.57
C ASP A 35 -1.92 1.34 -14.51
N THR A 36 -1.06 1.70 -15.46
CA THR A 36 0.32 1.19 -15.53
C THR A 36 1.11 1.62 -14.30
N MET A 37 1.04 2.91 -13.94
CA MET A 37 1.73 3.43 -12.75
C MET A 37 1.29 2.73 -11.46
N VAL A 38 -0.02 2.55 -11.26
CA VAL A 38 -0.58 1.88 -10.09
C VAL A 38 -0.13 0.41 -10.02
N ARG A 39 -0.13 -0.30 -11.15
CA ARG A 39 0.34 -1.69 -11.23
C ARG A 39 1.84 -1.79 -10.91
N ASP A 40 2.66 -0.96 -11.55
CA ASP A 40 4.11 -0.97 -11.34
C ASP A 40 4.46 -0.62 -9.89
N GLN A 41 3.81 0.38 -9.31
CA GLN A 41 3.99 0.70 -7.89
C GLN A 41 3.59 -0.46 -6.97
N SER A 42 2.52 -1.18 -7.29
CA SER A 42 2.07 -2.34 -6.50
C SER A 42 3.08 -3.48 -6.55
N VAL A 43 3.66 -3.75 -7.73
CA VAL A 43 4.73 -4.75 -7.92
C VAL A 43 5.99 -4.34 -7.14
N LEU A 44 6.43 -3.10 -7.27
CA LEU A 44 7.62 -2.59 -6.56
C LEU A 44 7.44 -2.61 -5.04
N LEU A 45 6.25 -2.25 -4.54
CA LEU A 45 5.92 -2.36 -3.12
C LEU A 45 5.98 -3.82 -2.65
N SER A 46 5.41 -4.76 -3.43
CA SER A 46 5.45 -6.18 -3.09
C SER A 46 6.90 -6.68 -2.95
N ILE A 47 7.76 -6.36 -3.93
CA ILE A 47 9.18 -6.71 -3.88
C ILE A 47 9.85 -6.09 -2.66
N ALA A 48 9.63 -4.80 -2.39
CA ALA A 48 10.25 -4.14 -1.25
C ALA A 48 9.86 -4.78 0.09
N LEU A 49 8.58 -5.10 0.27
CA LEU A 49 8.06 -5.75 1.47
C LEU A 49 8.63 -7.17 1.63
N GLN A 50 8.65 -7.97 0.56
CA GLN A 50 9.21 -9.32 0.57
C GLN A 50 10.71 -9.35 0.87
N TYR A 51 11.44 -8.31 0.46
CA TYR A 51 12.88 -8.16 0.76
C TYR A 51 13.15 -7.43 2.08
N GLY A 52 12.14 -7.29 2.95
CA GLY A 52 12.31 -6.88 4.34
C GLY A 52 12.24 -5.37 4.59
N ALA A 53 11.88 -4.55 3.59
CA ALA A 53 11.59 -3.15 3.84
C ALA A 53 10.30 -3.04 4.67
N THR A 54 10.37 -2.41 5.84
CA THR A 54 9.18 -2.31 6.71
C THR A 54 8.20 -1.25 6.18
N PRO A 55 6.87 -1.45 6.31
CA PRO A 55 5.88 -0.49 5.85
C PRO A 55 6.08 0.92 6.41
N LYS A 56 6.46 1.03 7.70
CA LYS A 56 6.72 2.31 8.37
C LYS A 56 7.94 3.04 7.79
N VAL A 57 9.01 2.32 7.44
CA VAL A 57 10.22 2.90 6.84
C VAL A 57 9.95 3.38 5.41
N LEU A 58 9.21 2.60 4.62
CA LEU A 58 8.80 3.03 3.29
C LEU A 58 7.90 4.26 3.38
N LEU A 59 6.88 4.23 4.25
CA LEU A 59 5.90 5.31 4.40
C LEU A 59 6.57 6.65 4.72
N ARG A 60 7.46 6.69 5.72
CA ARG A 60 8.16 7.93 6.11
C ARG A 60 9.10 8.50 5.04
N SER A 61 9.41 7.72 4.01
CA SER A 61 10.35 8.10 2.94
C SER A 61 9.64 8.66 1.71
N LEU A 62 8.31 8.57 1.64
CA LEU A 62 7.52 9.06 0.51
C LEU A 62 7.01 10.48 0.74
N THR A 63 6.63 11.13 -0.35
CA THR A 63 6.07 12.49 -0.36
C THR A 63 4.81 12.58 0.51
N MET A 64 4.79 13.60 1.36
CA MET A 64 3.70 13.94 2.26
C MET A 64 3.21 15.35 1.98
N THR A 65 1.92 15.59 2.19
CA THR A 65 1.36 16.94 2.30
C THR A 65 1.88 17.64 3.55
N GLU A 66 1.65 18.95 3.67
CA GLU A 66 2.03 19.75 4.85
C GLU A 66 1.35 19.23 6.13
N GLU A 67 0.16 18.65 6.02
CA GLU A 67 -0.57 18.02 7.14
C GLU A 67 -0.09 16.59 7.44
N GLY A 68 0.98 16.12 6.80
CA GLY A 68 1.56 14.79 7.02
C GLY A 68 0.78 13.64 6.37
N ASN A 69 0.01 13.92 5.32
CA ASN A 69 -0.73 12.89 4.58
C ASN A 69 0.03 12.42 3.34
N PRO A 70 0.05 11.11 3.03
CA PRO A 70 0.68 10.65 1.82
C PRO A 70 -0.01 11.22 0.59
N GLU A 71 0.79 11.81 -0.29
CA GLU A 71 0.29 12.46 -1.51
C GLU A 71 0.15 11.47 -2.66
N GLY A 72 1.06 10.49 -2.73
CA GLY A 72 1.11 9.46 -3.75
C GLY A 72 0.39 8.17 -3.40
N PHE A 73 0.04 7.40 -4.44
CA PHE A 73 -0.63 6.09 -4.33
C PHE A 73 0.12 5.13 -3.39
N ALA A 74 1.43 4.97 -3.58
CA ALA A 74 2.24 4.07 -2.75
C ALA A 74 2.20 4.43 -1.26
N GLY A 75 2.20 5.73 -0.93
CA GLY A 75 2.11 6.19 0.45
C GLY A 75 0.74 5.91 1.07
N LEU A 76 -0.34 6.03 0.32
CA LEU A 76 -1.68 5.66 0.78
C LEU A 76 -1.78 4.16 1.06
N ILE A 77 -1.26 3.33 0.17
CA ILE A 77 -1.19 1.87 0.37
C ILE A 77 -0.42 1.53 1.64
N LEU A 78 0.77 2.10 1.82
CA LEU A 78 1.60 1.84 2.99
C LEU A 78 0.93 2.30 4.29
N ARG A 79 0.21 3.43 4.27
CA ARG A 79 -0.61 3.88 5.40
C ARG A 79 -1.69 2.85 5.74
N MET A 80 -2.38 2.29 4.74
CA MET A 80 -3.38 1.23 4.96
C MET A 80 -2.76 -0.02 5.58
N ILE A 81 -1.59 -0.46 5.08
CA ILE A 81 -0.87 -1.62 5.61
C ILE A 81 -0.48 -1.37 7.08
N VAL A 82 0.09 -0.21 7.40
CA VAL A 82 0.47 0.13 8.78
C VAL A 82 -0.73 0.12 9.73
N ALA A 83 -1.87 0.68 9.31
CA ALA A 83 -3.10 0.65 10.10
C ALA A 83 -3.56 -0.80 10.35
N ARG A 84 -3.57 -1.64 9.30
CA ARG A 84 -4.00 -3.03 9.41
C ARG A 84 -3.09 -3.87 10.31
N GLU A 85 -1.78 -3.67 10.22
CA GLU A 85 -0.81 -4.35 11.10
C GLU A 85 -0.98 -3.95 12.57
N ALA A 86 -1.40 -2.71 12.85
CA ALA A 86 -1.70 -2.27 14.21
C ALA A 86 -2.93 -2.99 14.77
N GLU A 87 -4.01 -3.07 13.99
CA GLU A 87 -5.24 -3.79 14.37
C GLU A 87 -4.98 -5.26 14.72
N ILE A 88 -4.19 -5.97 13.90
CA ILE A 88 -3.88 -7.39 14.13
C ILE A 88 -3.13 -7.58 15.45
N ARG A 89 -2.15 -6.71 15.74
CA ARG A 89 -1.37 -6.78 16.98
C ARG A 89 -2.19 -6.48 18.23
N GLU A 90 -3.19 -5.59 18.12
CA GLU A 90 -4.11 -5.32 19.22
C GLU A 90 -4.99 -6.52 19.53
N VAL A 91 -5.43 -7.26 18.51
CA VAL A 91 -6.20 -8.51 18.68
C VAL A 91 -5.36 -9.61 19.33
N ASP A 92 -4.11 -9.79 18.89
CA ASP A 92 -3.21 -10.79 19.48
C ASP A 92 -2.81 -10.49 20.94
N ALA A 93 -2.96 -9.24 21.39
CA ALA A 93 -2.62 -8.80 22.74
C ALA A 93 -3.81 -8.85 23.73
N ALA A 94 -5.02 -9.14 23.25
CA ALA A 94 -6.26 -9.19 24.05
C ALA A 94 -6.64 -10.63 24.43
#